data_AF-A0A8C2JWV4-F1
#
_entry.id   AF-A0A8C2JWV4-F1
#
_cell.length_a   1.000
_cell.length_b   1.000
_cell.length_c   1.000
_cell.angle_alpha   90.00
_cell.angle_beta   90.00
_cell.angle_gamma   90.00
#
_symmetry.space_group_name_H-M   'P 1'
#
loop_
_entity.id
_entity.type
_entity.pdbx_description
1 polymer ?
#
loop_
_entity_poly.entity_id
_entity_poly.type
_entity_poly.pdbx_seq_one_letter_code
_entity_poly.pdbx_strand_id
1 'polypeptide(L)'
;ERLCENQQLTTPYSTSRHLHPVCRVSAAVRSQHSAAAVSDDERSWTGQESLSQDDPEMWELLQKEKDRQSRGLELIASENFCSRAALEAQGSCLNNKYSEGYPGKRCVCIFFGTFNLKSKYSVVNTLMANRLSLSQPESGLIDYDQMELTARLFRPKLIIAGTSAYARLIDYSRIKKLCTELNAYMLADMAHISGLVAGKAIPSPFKHADLVTTTTHKSLRGSRAGLIFYRKGVRSLDKKGKEVMYDLEEKVNFSVFPSLQGGPHNHAIAGVAVALKQATTPMFREYIAQVLKNSKAMAEALLKKGYTLVSGGTDNHLVLVDLRPQGMDGARAERVLELLSITANKNTCPGDKSALTPGGLRLGSPALTSRQFKEADFQQVVDFFDQGIKISLDVKKKTKKLSDFKSFLLEDSETASRIADLRRRVEAFARPFPMPGFTDH
;
A
#
# COMPACT_ATOMS: atom_id res chain seq x y z
N GLU A 1 -8.10 -7.53 54.75
CA GLU A 1 -7.47 -7.14 56.03
C GLU A 1 -6.47 -6.03 55.77
N ARG A 2 -6.70 -4.87 56.41
CA ARG A 2 -5.80 -3.76 56.81
C ARG A 2 -4.68 -3.29 55.86
N LEU A 3 -4.39 -2.00 55.66
CA LEU A 3 -4.98 -0.67 55.93
C LEU A 3 -3.93 0.38 55.49
N CYS A 4 -4.35 1.66 55.41
CA CYS A 4 -3.60 2.92 55.18
C CYS A 4 -3.38 3.26 53.70
N GLU A 5 -4.13 4.13 53.03
CA GLU A 5 -4.92 5.32 53.39
C GLU A 5 -4.11 6.58 53.80
N ASN A 6 -4.30 7.62 52.97
CA ASN A 6 -4.33 9.06 53.21
C ASN A 6 -3.07 9.85 53.61
N GLN A 7 -2.76 10.86 52.78
CA GLN A 7 -2.58 12.24 53.23
C GLN A 7 -2.98 13.24 52.13
N GLN A 8 -4.23 13.72 52.19
CA GLN A 8 -4.64 15.03 51.70
C GLN A 8 -4.44 16.03 52.85
N LEU A 9 -3.87 17.20 52.56
CA LEU A 9 -3.87 18.36 53.44
C LEU A 9 -4.80 19.42 52.86
N THR A 10 -5.82 19.77 53.65
CA THR A 10 -6.75 20.88 53.42
C THR A 10 -6.53 21.98 54.45
N THR A 11 -7.12 23.14 54.14
CA THR A 11 -7.66 24.22 55.00
C THR A 11 -6.97 25.60 54.85
N PRO A 12 -7.64 26.73 55.18
CA PRO A 12 -8.55 27.45 54.26
C PRO A 12 -8.37 28.98 54.31
N TYR A 13 -9.10 29.77 53.51
CA TYR A 13 -9.69 31.06 53.92
C TYR A 13 -10.70 31.58 52.87
N SER A 14 -11.93 31.81 53.32
CA SER A 14 -13.00 32.59 52.67
C SER A 14 -12.68 34.10 52.72
N THR A 15 -13.18 35.00 51.87
CA THR A 15 -14.59 35.42 51.76
C THR A 15 -14.88 36.28 50.52
N SER A 16 -16.12 36.12 50.05
CA SER A 16 -16.97 36.88 49.11
C SER A 16 -16.87 38.42 49.07
N ARG A 17 -17.09 39.02 47.88
CA ARG A 17 -18.19 39.99 47.62
C ARG A 17 -18.39 40.30 46.11
N HIS A 18 -19.66 40.30 45.71
CA HIS A 18 -20.23 40.70 44.41
C HIS A 18 -20.29 42.23 44.22
N LEU A 19 -20.27 42.73 42.96
CA LEU A 19 -21.43 43.38 42.29
C LEU A 19 -21.10 43.98 40.90
N HIS A 20 -22.14 44.01 40.05
CA HIS A 20 -22.27 44.27 38.61
C HIS A 20 -22.15 45.78 38.16
N PRO A 21 -22.67 46.22 36.98
CA PRO A 21 -21.92 46.44 35.72
C PRO A 21 -22.04 47.90 35.20
N VAL A 22 -21.32 48.28 34.14
CA VAL A 22 -21.58 49.55 33.43
C VAL A 22 -21.68 49.35 31.92
N CYS A 23 -22.65 50.05 31.34
CA CYS A 23 -23.24 49.89 30.02
C CYS A 23 -22.72 50.94 29.03
N ARG A 24 -22.55 50.51 27.76
CA ARG A 24 -22.69 51.19 26.45
C ARG A 24 -22.09 52.60 26.21
N VAL A 25 -21.29 52.70 25.15
CA VAL A 25 -21.52 53.68 24.05
C VAL A 25 -21.24 53.01 22.69
N SER A 26 -22.18 53.17 21.76
CA SER A 26 -22.12 52.79 20.36
C SER A 26 -21.49 53.93 19.55
N ALA A 27 -20.55 53.62 18.64
CA ALA A 27 -20.12 54.54 17.60
C ALA A 27 -20.04 53.81 16.24
N ALA A 28 -20.54 54.52 15.24
CA ALA A 28 -20.97 54.07 13.93
C ALA A 28 -19.88 53.46 13.03
N VAL A 29 -20.37 52.62 12.12
CA VAL A 29 -19.73 52.17 10.88
C VAL A 29 -19.20 53.37 10.08
N ARG A 30 -17.91 53.32 9.75
CA ARG A 30 -17.38 53.91 8.51
C ARG A 30 -16.51 52.87 7.81
N SER A 31 -17.05 52.33 6.72
CA SER A 31 -16.30 51.63 5.70
C SER A 31 -15.36 52.61 5.01
N GLN A 32 -14.06 52.36 5.04
CA GLN A 32 -13.16 52.82 3.99
C GLN A 32 -12.31 51.65 3.55
N HIS A 33 -12.57 51.21 2.33
CA HIS A 33 -11.68 50.39 1.54
C HIS A 33 -10.33 51.08 1.45
N SER A 34 -9.31 50.41 1.94
CA SER A 34 -7.93 50.57 1.49
C SER A 34 -7.28 49.21 1.70
N ALA A 35 -7.35 48.35 0.68
CA ALA A 35 -6.44 47.22 0.58
C ALA A 35 -5.05 47.82 0.38
N ALA A 36 -4.38 48.16 1.48
CA ALA A 36 -2.97 48.51 1.45
C ALA A 36 -2.23 47.24 0.99
N ALA A 37 -1.57 47.36 -0.17
CA ALA A 37 -0.59 46.40 -0.59
C ALA A 37 0.49 46.34 0.51
N VAL A 38 0.46 45.26 1.29
CA VAL A 38 1.53 44.97 2.24
C VAL A 38 2.76 44.67 1.38
N SER A 39 3.76 45.53 1.50
CA SER A 39 5.09 45.32 0.93
C SER A 39 5.61 43.95 1.33
N ASP A 40 6.21 43.21 0.39
CA ASP A 40 6.78 41.86 0.60
C ASP A 40 7.90 41.77 1.65
N ASP A 41 8.28 42.89 2.29
CA ASP A 41 9.44 43.01 3.19
C ASP A 41 9.19 42.70 4.68
N GLU A 42 7.97 42.32 5.10
CA GLU A 42 7.65 42.02 6.52
C GLU A 42 6.96 40.67 6.77
N ARG A 43 7.12 39.66 5.90
CA ARG A 43 6.74 38.28 6.29
C ARG A 43 7.86 37.68 7.14
N SER A 44 7.64 37.60 8.46
CA SER A 44 8.56 36.89 9.35
C SER A 44 8.52 35.39 9.05
N TRP A 45 9.68 34.77 8.77
CA TRP A 45 9.80 33.33 8.53
C TRP A 45 9.69 32.58 9.87
N THR A 46 8.48 32.11 10.17
CA THR A 46 8.13 31.46 11.44
C THR A 46 8.12 29.94 11.35
N GLY A 47 8.01 29.38 10.13
CA GLY A 47 7.80 27.96 9.90
C GLY A 47 6.38 27.52 10.26
N GLN A 48 5.41 28.44 10.26
CA GLN A 48 3.99 28.22 10.56
C GLN A 48 3.07 28.68 9.43
N GLU A 49 3.64 29.22 8.36
CA GLU A 49 2.97 29.61 7.14
C GLU A 49 2.32 28.38 6.48
N SER A 50 1.18 28.56 5.83
CA SER A 50 0.57 27.46 5.08
C SER A 50 1.38 27.17 3.81
N LEU A 51 1.36 25.92 3.34
CA LEU A 51 2.05 25.54 2.10
C LEU A 51 1.58 26.38 0.91
N SER A 52 0.29 26.72 0.82
CA SER A 52 -0.24 27.59 -0.24
C SER A 52 0.31 29.02 -0.22
N GLN A 53 0.80 29.50 0.92
CA GLN A 53 1.39 30.83 1.06
C GLN A 53 2.91 30.80 0.85
N ASP A 54 3.57 29.78 1.40
CA ASP A 54 5.03 29.63 1.38
C ASP A 54 5.53 29.09 0.04
N ASP A 55 4.85 28.08 -0.52
CA ASP A 55 5.17 27.45 -1.81
C ASP A 55 3.89 27.18 -2.64
N PRO A 56 3.38 28.21 -3.35
CA PRO A 56 2.21 28.06 -4.21
C PRO A 56 2.41 27.08 -5.38
N GLU A 57 3.65 26.87 -5.85
CA GLU A 57 3.96 25.94 -6.94
C GLU A 57 3.74 24.50 -6.48
N MET A 58 4.30 24.13 -5.32
CA MET A 58 4.08 22.81 -4.73
C MET A 58 2.59 22.59 -4.39
N TRP A 59 1.92 23.63 -3.88
CA TRP A 59 0.49 23.56 -3.60
C TRP A 59 -0.34 23.23 -4.86
N GLU A 60 -0.06 23.88 -5.99
CA GLU A 60 -0.75 23.60 -7.26
C GLU A 60 -0.51 22.15 -7.73
N LEU A 61 0.70 21.62 -7.55
CA LEU A 61 1.01 20.22 -7.86
C LEU A 61 0.21 19.24 -7.00
N LEU A 62 0.07 19.50 -5.70
CA LEU A 62 -0.76 18.70 -4.80
C LEU A 62 -2.23 18.71 -5.23
N GLN A 63 -2.77 19.89 -5.57
CA GLN A 63 -4.14 20.02 -6.04
C GLN A 63 -4.38 19.25 -7.35
N LYS A 64 -3.42 19.28 -8.29
CA LYS A 64 -3.49 18.52 -9.55
C LYS A 64 -3.48 17.01 -9.31
N GLU A 65 -2.65 16.51 -8.39
CA GLU A 65 -2.64 15.08 -8.03
C GLU A 65 -3.92 14.68 -7.29
N LYS A 66 -4.43 15.55 -6.41
CA LYS A 66 -5.71 15.31 -5.73
C LYS A 66 -6.88 15.21 -6.71
N ASP A 67 -6.94 16.10 -7.69
CA ASP A 67 -7.93 16.04 -8.77
C ASP A 67 -7.76 14.76 -9.60
N ARG A 68 -6.52 14.39 -9.97
CA ARG A 68 -6.22 13.15 -10.70
C ARG A 68 -6.75 11.92 -9.96
N GLN A 69 -6.48 11.79 -8.66
CA GLN A 69 -6.97 10.69 -7.84
C GLN A 69 -8.50 10.67 -7.77
N SER A 70 -9.13 11.84 -7.67
CA SER A 70 -10.58 11.97 -7.53
C SER A 70 -11.34 11.64 -8.81
N ARG A 71 -10.78 11.98 -9.97
CA ARG A 71 -11.39 11.71 -11.29
C ARG A 71 -10.97 10.39 -11.93
N GLY A 72 -9.93 9.73 -11.40
CA GLY A 72 -9.39 8.50 -11.95
C GLY A 72 -10.06 7.23 -11.41
N LEU A 73 -10.02 6.17 -12.22
CA LEU A 73 -10.30 4.80 -11.79
C LEU A 73 -8.98 4.09 -11.46
N GLU A 74 -8.63 4.09 -10.18
CA GLU A 74 -7.37 3.55 -9.66
C GLU A 74 -7.43 2.01 -9.50
N LEU A 75 -6.89 1.27 -10.48
CA LEU A 75 -6.88 -0.20 -10.52
C LEU A 75 -5.49 -0.79 -10.23
N ILE A 76 -4.52 0.02 -9.81
CA ILE A 76 -3.21 -0.48 -9.37
C ILE A 76 -3.38 -1.31 -8.08
N ALA A 77 -3.16 -2.63 -8.17
CA ALA A 77 -3.40 -3.57 -7.06
C ALA A 77 -2.55 -3.38 -5.79
N SER A 78 -1.55 -2.50 -5.83
CA SER A 78 -0.72 -2.09 -4.68
C SER A 78 -1.14 -0.74 -4.08
N GLU A 79 -2.05 -0.01 -4.71
CA GLU A 79 -2.46 1.31 -4.26
C GLU A 79 -3.73 1.28 -3.43
N ASN A 80 -3.88 2.33 -2.63
CA ASN A 80 -5.03 2.58 -1.78
C ASN A 80 -5.03 4.05 -1.33
N PHE A 81 -6.15 4.51 -0.79
CA PHE A 81 -6.29 5.87 -0.27
C PHE A 81 -6.19 5.87 1.26
N CYS A 82 -5.16 6.53 1.79
CA CYS A 82 -4.89 6.60 3.22
C CYS A 82 -5.97 7.42 3.95
N SER A 83 -6.31 7.03 5.18
CA SER A 83 -7.26 7.80 5.98
C SER A 83 -6.67 9.17 6.38
N ARG A 84 -7.53 10.20 6.47
CA ARG A 84 -7.13 11.52 6.97
C ARG A 84 -6.40 11.46 8.31
N ALA A 85 -6.91 10.69 9.27
CA ALA A 85 -6.29 10.56 10.60
C ALA A 85 -4.85 10.00 10.56
N ALA A 86 -4.56 9.07 9.64
CA ALA A 86 -3.21 8.54 9.48
C ALA A 86 -2.28 9.57 8.80
N LEU A 87 -2.81 10.37 7.86
CA LEU A 87 -2.07 11.46 7.22
C LEU A 87 -1.79 12.62 8.20
N GLU A 88 -2.74 12.97 9.07
CA GLU A 88 -2.54 13.96 10.14
C GLU A 88 -1.41 13.54 11.10
N ALA A 89 -1.35 12.27 11.48
CA ALA A 89 -0.24 11.75 12.28
C ALA A 89 1.10 11.81 11.52
N GLN A 90 1.09 11.58 10.20
CA GLN A 90 2.26 11.63 9.35
C GLN A 90 2.81 13.07 9.19
N GLY A 91 1.95 14.08 9.18
CA GLY A 91 2.33 15.51 9.14
C GLY A 91 2.56 16.16 10.50
N SER A 92 2.85 15.38 11.56
CA SER A 92 2.95 15.88 12.93
C SER A 92 4.38 16.20 13.37
N CYS A 93 4.51 16.85 14.54
CA CYS A 93 5.79 17.19 15.18
C CYS A 93 6.69 15.97 15.50
N LEU A 94 6.16 14.74 15.40
CA LEU A 94 6.96 13.52 15.52
C LEU A 94 8.07 13.42 14.47
N ASN A 95 7.97 14.16 13.35
CA ASN A 95 9.05 14.30 12.39
C ASN A 95 10.34 14.87 13.00
N ASN A 96 10.21 15.72 14.01
CA ASN A 96 11.33 16.48 14.58
C ASN A 96 12.17 15.64 15.55
N LYS A 97 11.69 14.46 15.97
CA LYS A 97 12.33 13.68 17.02
C LYS A 97 13.24 12.59 16.48
N TYR A 98 14.53 12.73 16.78
CA TYR A 98 15.51 11.65 16.66
C TYR A 98 15.42 10.68 17.84
N SER A 99 15.33 9.37 17.58
CA SER A 99 15.16 8.35 18.63
C SER A 99 15.75 6.99 18.24
N GLU A 100 17.04 6.97 17.88
CA GLU A 100 17.78 5.73 17.61
C GLU A 100 17.75 4.74 18.78
N GLY A 101 17.89 3.46 18.44
CA GLY A 101 17.71 2.33 19.36
C GLY A 101 16.25 1.92 19.50
N TYR A 102 15.96 1.20 20.58
CA TYR A 102 14.64 0.61 20.83
C TYR A 102 14.01 1.21 22.10
N PRO A 103 12.68 1.14 22.28
CA PRO A 103 12.03 1.54 23.53
C PRO A 103 12.72 0.88 24.75
N GLY A 104 13.06 1.68 25.76
CA GLY A 104 13.82 1.24 26.95
C GLY A 104 15.34 1.05 26.73
N LYS A 105 15.84 1.15 25.50
CA LYS A 105 17.25 1.01 25.11
C LYS A 105 17.60 2.00 23.98
N ARG A 106 17.34 3.29 24.20
CA ARG A 106 17.60 4.34 23.20
C ARG A 106 19.05 4.83 23.29
N CYS A 107 19.69 5.07 22.14
CA CYS A 107 21.06 5.57 22.07
C CYS A 107 21.17 7.07 22.43
N VAL A 108 20.07 7.83 22.31
CA VAL A 108 20.07 9.27 22.62
C VAL A 108 19.13 9.57 23.79
N CYS A 109 19.68 9.35 24.99
CA CYS A 109 19.52 10.16 26.20
C CYS A 109 20.83 9.99 27.00
N ILE A 110 21.82 10.85 26.71
CA ILE A 110 23.15 11.00 27.35
C ILE A 110 24.08 9.76 27.26
N PHE A 111 25.33 10.03 26.90
CA PHE A 111 26.54 9.19 26.89
C PHE A 111 26.96 8.49 25.58
N PHE A 112 28.13 8.94 25.11
CA PHE A 112 29.01 8.32 24.13
C PHE A 112 29.42 6.90 24.54
N GLY A 113 29.45 6.00 23.58
CA GLY A 113 30.14 4.70 23.68
C GLY A 113 30.49 4.19 22.30
N THR A 114 31.78 4.26 21.95
CA THR A 114 32.38 3.69 20.75
C THR A 114 32.40 2.16 20.83
N PHE A 115 32.03 1.47 19.75
CA PHE A 115 32.33 0.04 19.58
C PHE A 115 32.88 -0.30 18.21
N ASN A 116 33.88 -1.17 18.25
CA ASN A 116 34.79 -1.56 17.18
C ASN A 116 34.19 -2.75 16.39
N LEU A 117 34.08 -2.62 15.06
CA LEU A 117 33.62 -3.68 14.15
C LEU A 117 34.81 -4.54 13.69
N LYS A 118 34.81 -5.84 14.01
CA LYS A 118 35.51 -6.85 13.21
C LYS A 118 34.49 -7.76 12.54
N SER A 119 34.29 -7.51 11.26
CA SER A 119 33.48 -8.32 10.36
C SER A 119 34.23 -9.59 9.92
N LYS A 120 33.50 -10.70 9.81
CA LYS A 120 33.71 -11.71 8.77
C LYS A 120 32.34 -12.08 8.22
N TYR A 121 32.01 -11.55 7.04
CA TYR A 121 30.80 -11.90 6.30
C TYR A 121 31.02 -13.18 5.49
N SER A 122 30.05 -14.09 5.53
CA SER A 122 29.80 -15.03 4.44
C SER A 122 28.43 -14.65 3.87
N VAL A 123 28.43 -14.00 2.70
CA VAL A 123 27.22 -13.73 1.93
C VAL A 123 26.79 -15.06 1.32
N VAL A 124 25.85 -15.75 1.99
CA VAL A 124 25.23 -16.94 1.43
C VAL A 124 24.08 -16.48 0.53
N ASN A 125 24.23 -16.76 -0.76
CA ASN A 125 23.24 -16.60 -1.83
C ASN A 125 21.80 -16.78 -1.31
N THR A 126 21.08 -15.67 -1.19
CA THR A 126 19.63 -15.69 -1.06
C THR A 126 19.09 -15.90 -2.46
N LEU A 127 18.52 -17.08 -2.71
CA LEU A 127 17.86 -17.39 -3.96
C LEU A 127 16.62 -16.49 -4.04
N MET A 128 16.78 -15.30 -4.64
CA MET A 128 15.68 -14.42 -4.96
C MET A 128 14.72 -15.19 -5.86
N ALA A 129 13.47 -15.28 -5.41
CA ALA A 129 12.33 -15.83 -6.14
C ALA A 129 11.93 -14.91 -7.30
N ASN A 130 12.84 -14.76 -8.27
CA ASN A 130 12.61 -13.96 -9.48
C ASN A 130 12.84 -14.76 -10.77
N ARG A 131 12.84 -16.10 -10.69
CA ARG A 131 12.57 -16.89 -11.89
C ARG A 131 11.09 -17.23 -11.91
N LEU A 132 10.40 -16.70 -12.92
CA LEU A 132 9.12 -17.19 -13.49
C LEU A 132 9.10 -18.71 -13.80
N SER A 133 10.16 -19.46 -13.44
CA SER A 133 10.29 -20.91 -13.64
C SER A 133 9.61 -21.76 -12.56
N LEU A 134 8.89 -21.13 -11.61
CA LEU A 134 8.15 -21.84 -10.56
C LEU A 134 6.63 -21.63 -10.66
N SER A 135 6.11 -21.06 -11.76
CA SER A 135 4.68 -21.14 -12.05
C SER A 135 4.45 -22.15 -13.16
N GLN A 136 3.49 -23.04 -12.98
CA GLN A 136 3.04 -23.93 -14.05
C GLN A 136 2.42 -23.10 -15.18
N PRO A 137 2.98 -23.10 -16.40
CA PRO A 137 2.52 -22.23 -17.48
C PRO A 137 1.04 -22.42 -17.84
N GLU A 138 0.54 -23.65 -17.72
CA GLU A 138 -0.83 -24.01 -18.07
C GLU A 138 -1.85 -23.58 -17.01
N SER A 139 -1.56 -23.81 -15.72
CA SER A 139 -2.49 -23.50 -14.63
C SER A 139 -2.34 -22.06 -14.09
N GLY A 140 -1.19 -21.43 -14.31
CA GLY A 140 -0.85 -20.13 -13.71
C GLY A 140 -0.66 -20.17 -12.19
N LEU A 141 -0.57 -21.37 -11.60
CA LEU A 141 -0.34 -21.61 -10.18
C LEU A 141 1.15 -21.80 -9.88
N ILE A 142 1.54 -21.64 -8.63
CA ILE A 142 2.89 -22.02 -8.17
C ILE A 142 3.08 -23.52 -8.36
N ASP A 143 4.16 -23.90 -9.03
CA ASP A 143 4.64 -25.27 -9.18
C ASP A 143 5.37 -25.70 -7.89
N TYR A 144 4.58 -26.16 -6.92
CA TYR A 144 5.12 -26.60 -5.65
C TYR A 144 5.99 -27.86 -5.79
N ASP A 145 5.70 -28.75 -6.73
CA ASP A 145 6.49 -29.98 -6.96
C ASP A 145 7.89 -29.61 -7.45
N GLN A 146 7.98 -28.73 -8.45
CA GLN A 146 9.26 -28.22 -8.95
C GLN A 146 10.01 -27.39 -7.91
N MET A 147 9.29 -26.58 -7.12
CA MET A 147 9.87 -25.83 -6.01
C MET A 147 10.50 -26.77 -4.98
N GLU A 148 9.81 -27.84 -4.59
CA GLU A 148 10.32 -28.83 -3.65
C GLU A 148 11.55 -29.58 -4.21
N LEU A 149 11.49 -30.02 -5.47
CA LEU A 149 12.60 -30.70 -6.15
C LEU A 149 13.86 -29.82 -6.16
N THR A 150 13.72 -28.57 -6.61
CA THR A 150 14.84 -27.63 -6.69
C THR A 150 15.38 -27.21 -5.33
N ALA A 151 14.52 -27.02 -4.33
CA ALA A 151 14.93 -26.69 -2.98
C ALA A 151 15.72 -27.83 -2.31
N ARG A 152 15.36 -29.11 -2.54
CA ARG A 152 16.13 -30.25 -2.02
C ARG A 152 17.55 -30.32 -2.59
N LEU A 153 17.70 -29.97 -3.88
CA LEU A 153 19.00 -29.89 -4.54
C LEU A 153 19.83 -28.69 -4.06
N PHE A 154 19.20 -27.52 -3.93
CA PHE A 154 19.88 -26.27 -3.60
C PHE A 154 20.14 -26.09 -2.09
N ARG A 155 19.30 -26.69 -1.23
CA ARG A 155 19.32 -26.59 0.23
C ARG A 155 19.34 -25.13 0.75
N PRO A 156 18.30 -24.33 0.44
CA PRO A 156 18.22 -22.94 0.88
C PRO A 156 18.18 -22.81 2.41
N LYS A 157 18.69 -21.70 2.94
CA LYS A 157 18.56 -21.32 4.36
C LYS A 157 17.29 -20.54 4.67
N LEU A 158 16.67 -19.96 3.65
CA LEU A 158 15.45 -19.16 3.73
C LEU A 158 14.63 -19.41 2.47
N ILE A 159 13.32 -19.63 2.62
CA ILE A 159 12.35 -19.67 1.51
C ILE A 159 11.35 -18.54 1.72
N ILE A 160 11.11 -17.76 0.66
CA ILE A 160 10.19 -16.62 0.68
C ILE A 160 8.84 -17.04 0.08
N ALA A 161 7.78 -16.89 0.85
CA ALA A 161 6.40 -17.16 0.48
C ALA A 161 5.63 -15.83 0.38
N GLY A 162 5.75 -15.15 -0.76
CA GLY A 162 5.10 -13.86 -0.99
C GLY A 162 5.08 -13.50 -2.47
N THR A 163 4.07 -12.73 -2.89
CA THR A 163 3.83 -12.43 -4.31
C THR A 163 3.26 -11.04 -4.49
N SER A 164 3.71 -10.35 -5.53
CA SER A 164 3.15 -9.06 -5.95
C SER A 164 2.04 -9.20 -7.01
N ALA A 165 2.08 -10.27 -7.81
CA ALA A 165 1.18 -10.50 -8.93
C ALA A 165 0.77 -11.98 -8.98
N TYR A 166 -0.11 -12.38 -8.06
CA TYR A 166 -0.66 -13.73 -7.98
C TYR A 166 -2.11 -13.63 -7.49
N ALA A 167 -3.05 -14.18 -8.23
CA ALA A 167 -4.49 -14.04 -7.96
C ALA A 167 -5.03 -15.10 -6.99
N ARG A 168 -4.18 -16.03 -6.55
CA ARG A 168 -4.55 -17.17 -5.70
C ARG A 168 -3.89 -17.08 -4.33
N LEU A 169 -4.31 -17.97 -3.43
CA LEU A 169 -3.73 -18.07 -2.09
C LEU A 169 -2.50 -19.00 -2.12
N ILE A 170 -1.51 -18.68 -1.31
CA ILE A 170 -0.28 -19.48 -1.18
C ILE A 170 -0.54 -20.61 -0.16
N ASP A 171 -0.18 -21.84 -0.51
CA ASP A 171 -0.14 -22.96 0.43
C ASP A 171 1.07 -22.84 1.39
N TYR A 172 0.88 -22.05 2.43
CA TYR A 172 1.88 -21.85 3.48
C TYR A 172 2.21 -23.14 4.24
N SER A 173 1.26 -24.06 4.37
CA SER A 173 1.49 -25.32 5.08
C SER A 173 2.47 -26.19 4.31
N ARG A 174 2.33 -26.27 2.99
CA ARG A 174 3.22 -27.03 2.12
C ARG A 174 4.64 -26.47 2.13
N ILE A 175 4.77 -25.14 2.02
CA ILE A 175 6.08 -24.47 2.11
C ILE A 175 6.73 -24.73 3.48
N LYS A 176 5.97 -24.64 4.58
CA LYS A 176 6.52 -24.88 5.92
C LYS A 176 7.02 -26.31 6.10
N LYS A 177 6.32 -27.32 5.56
CA LYS A 177 6.79 -28.72 5.61
C LYS A 177 8.18 -28.85 4.97
N LEU A 178 8.37 -28.26 3.79
CA LEU A 178 9.67 -28.24 3.10
C LEU A 178 10.73 -27.47 3.89
N CYS A 179 10.40 -26.30 4.46
CA CYS A 179 11.34 -25.55 5.31
C CYS A 179 11.81 -26.38 6.52
N THR A 180 10.90 -27.12 7.16
CA THR A 180 11.23 -28.02 8.27
C THR A 180 12.14 -29.15 7.82
N GLU A 181 11.83 -29.80 6.68
CA GLU A 181 12.66 -30.85 6.07
C GLU A 181 14.10 -30.37 5.83
N LEU A 182 14.25 -29.16 5.29
CA LEU A 182 15.55 -28.61 4.89
C LEU A 182 16.27 -27.82 6.00
N ASN A 183 15.66 -27.72 7.20
CA ASN A 183 16.10 -26.83 8.27
C ASN A 183 16.31 -25.36 7.77
N ALA A 184 15.40 -24.90 6.91
CA ALA A 184 15.34 -23.53 6.41
C ALA A 184 14.34 -22.70 7.22
N TYR A 185 14.50 -21.38 7.20
CA TYR A 185 13.48 -20.45 7.66
C TYR A 185 12.42 -20.22 6.58
N MET A 186 11.18 -20.02 7.02
CA MET A 186 10.11 -19.53 6.15
C MET A 186 9.84 -18.06 6.42
N LEU A 187 10.06 -17.21 5.42
CA LEU A 187 9.64 -15.81 5.42
C LEU A 187 8.37 -15.66 4.58
N ALA A 188 7.26 -15.25 5.16
CA ALA A 188 6.08 -14.84 4.40
C ALA A 188 6.10 -13.33 4.15
N ASP A 189 6.20 -12.91 2.89
CA ASP A 189 5.98 -11.51 2.53
C ASP A 189 4.51 -11.33 2.14
N MET A 190 3.74 -10.76 3.07
CA MET A 190 2.30 -10.55 2.91
C MET A 190 1.95 -9.11 2.47
N ALA A 191 2.91 -8.35 1.92
CA ALA A 191 2.75 -6.93 1.62
C ALA A 191 1.43 -6.56 0.90
N HIS A 192 1.01 -7.35 -0.10
CA HIS A 192 -0.21 -7.11 -0.85
C HIS A 192 -1.49 -7.52 -0.12
N ILE A 193 -1.42 -8.49 0.79
CA ILE A 193 -2.58 -9.15 1.39
C ILE A 193 -2.72 -8.91 2.89
N SER A 194 -1.88 -8.08 3.50
CA SER A 194 -1.87 -7.85 4.95
C SER A 194 -3.19 -7.31 5.49
N GLY A 195 -3.89 -6.47 4.75
CA GLY A 195 -5.24 -6.04 5.09
C GLY A 195 -6.26 -7.19 5.05
N LEU A 196 -6.14 -8.09 4.07
CA LEU A 196 -7.02 -9.26 3.94
C LEU A 196 -6.82 -10.23 5.11
N VAL A 197 -5.56 -10.44 5.53
CA VAL A 197 -5.20 -11.23 6.71
C VAL A 197 -5.74 -10.58 7.99
N ALA A 198 -5.53 -9.26 8.17
CA ALA A 198 -6.02 -8.53 9.34
C ALA A 198 -7.56 -8.53 9.42
N GLY A 199 -8.23 -8.41 8.28
CA GLY A 199 -9.68 -8.53 8.12
C GLY A 199 -10.22 -9.95 8.28
N LYS A 200 -9.36 -10.96 8.47
CA LYS A 200 -9.69 -12.38 8.60
C LYS A 200 -10.43 -12.97 7.40
N ALA A 201 -10.24 -12.40 6.21
CA ALA A 201 -10.94 -12.83 5.00
C ALA A 201 -10.21 -13.94 4.24
N ILE A 202 -8.92 -14.15 4.53
CA ILE A 202 -8.08 -15.20 3.93
C ILE A 202 -7.22 -15.89 5.00
N PRO A 203 -6.65 -17.08 4.72
CA PRO A 203 -5.76 -17.78 5.63
C PRO A 203 -4.54 -16.94 6.02
N SER A 204 -4.17 -17.01 7.29
CA SER A 204 -3.06 -16.23 7.84
C SER A 204 -1.71 -16.96 7.67
N PRO A 205 -0.66 -16.29 7.12
CA PRO A 205 0.68 -16.88 7.05
C PRO A 205 1.31 -17.08 8.44
N PHE A 206 0.84 -16.35 9.46
CA PHE A 206 1.36 -16.43 10.82
C PHE A 206 1.17 -17.82 11.43
N LYS A 207 0.27 -18.68 10.93
CA LYS A 207 0.14 -20.06 11.42
C LYS A 207 1.39 -20.91 11.11
N HIS A 208 2.12 -20.57 10.05
CA HIS A 208 3.18 -21.42 9.50
C HIS A 208 4.56 -20.74 9.47
N ALA A 209 4.62 -19.45 9.16
CA ALA A 209 5.86 -18.73 8.91
C ALA A 209 6.67 -18.46 10.19
N ASP A 210 7.99 -18.43 10.05
CA ASP A 210 8.93 -18.05 11.12
C ASP A 210 9.10 -16.53 11.19
N LEU A 211 9.14 -15.88 10.02
CA LEU A 211 9.10 -14.43 9.85
C LEU A 211 7.94 -14.04 8.94
N VAL A 212 7.36 -12.86 9.20
CA VAL A 212 6.39 -12.24 8.29
C VAL A 212 6.79 -10.80 8.06
N THR A 213 7.00 -10.41 6.80
CA THR A 213 7.21 -9.02 6.41
C THR A 213 5.96 -8.47 5.73
N THR A 214 5.74 -7.17 5.85
CA THR A 214 4.66 -6.50 5.14
C THR A 214 4.94 -5.02 4.97
N THR A 215 4.37 -4.45 3.91
CA THR A 215 4.13 -3.01 3.83
C THR A 215 2.84 -2.62 4.57
N THR A 216 2.73 -1.36 4.96
CA THR A 216 1.55 -0.83 5.69
C THR A 216 0.54 -0.07 4.83
N HIS A 217 0.88 0.24 3.56
CA HIS A 217 0.09 1.14 2.71
C HIS A 217 -0.93 0.46 1.78
N LYS A 218 -0.69 -0.79 1.35
CA LYS A 218 -1.49 -1.48 0.32
C LYS A 218 -2.91 -1.84 0.80
N SER A 219 -3.23 -3.13 0.93
CA SER A 219 -4.54 -3.54 1.47
C SER A 219 -4.76 -3.12 2.93
N LEU A 220 -3.69 -2.83 3.68
CA LEU A 220 -3.78 -2.32 5.06
C LEU A 220 -4.11 -0.81 5.14
N ARG A 221 -4.00 -0.06 4.03
CA ARG A 221 -4.48 1.32 3.89
C ARG A 221 -3.88 2.37 4.84
N GLY A 222 -2.67 2.13 5.35
CA GLY A 222 -1.93 3.08 6.20
C GLY A 222 -0.90 3.92 5.46
N SER A 223 -0.10 4.67 6.21
CA SER A 223 1.07 5.40 5.69
C SER A 223 2.12 4.45 5.11
N ARG A 224 3.02 4.96 4.26
CA ARG A 224 4.10 4.17 3.66
C ARG A 224 5.18 3.81 4.70
N ALA A 225 5.18 2.55 5.14
CA ALA A 225 6.22 1.97 6.00
C ALA A 225 6.28 0.44 5.81
N GLY A 226 7.17 -0.21 6.58
CA GLY A 226 7.31 -1.68 6.65
C GLY A 226 7.21 -2.19 8.09
N LEU A 227 6.78 -3.44 8.24
CA LEU A 227 6.76 -4.18 9.50
C LEU A 227 7.46 -5.53 9.33
N ILE A 228 8.18 -5.96 10.36
CA ILE A 228 8.81 -7.27 10.45
C ILE A 228 8.30 -7.96 11.72
N PHE A 229 7.56 -9.06 11.54
CA PHE A 229 7.15 -9.94 12.61
C PHE A 229 8.07 -11.16 12.64
N TYR A 230 8.37 -11.65 13.84
CA TYR A 230 9.22 -12.82 14.05
C TYR A 230 8.71 -13.66 15.21
N ARG A 231 8.95 -14.97 15.13
CA ARG A 231 8.66 -15.90 16.23
C ARG A 231 9.63 -15.72 17.41
N LYS A 232 9.13 -15.99 18.60
CA LYS A 232 9.88 -16.11 19.86
C LYS A 232 9.50 -17.44 20.53
N GLY A 233 10.34 -17.95 21.44
CA GLY A 233 10.10 -19.21 22.13
C GLY A 233 10.75 -20.42 21.44
N VAL A 234 10.15 -21.59 21.59
CA VAL A 234 10.70 -22.86 21.07
C VAL A 234 10.47 -22.97 19.56
N ARG A 235 11.54 -23.23 18.81
CA ARG A 235 11.53 -23.47 17.36
C ARG A 235 11.37 -24.96 17.04
N SER A 236 12.12 -25.81 17.71
CA SER A 236 12.14 -27.26 17.49
C SER A 236 12.69 -27.99 18.70
N LEU A 237 12.55 -29.31 18.72
CA LEU A 237 13.28 -30.18 19.64
C LEU A 237 14.47 -30.77 18.91
N ASP A 238 15.62 -30.85 19.57
CA ASP A 238 16.77 -31.57 19.03
C ASP A 238 16.57 -33.09 19.13
N LYS A 239 17.53 -33.87 18.62
CA LYS A 239 17.48 -35.35 18.65
C LYS A 239 17.42 -35.93 20.06
N LYS A 240 17.74 -35.14 21.09
CA LYS A 240 17.74 -35.52 22.51
C LYS A 240 16.49 -34.98 23.24
N GLY A 241 15.55 -34.39 22.50
CA GLY A 241 14.35 -33.79 23.07
C GLY A 241 14.58 -32.42 23.73
N LYS A 242 15.76 -31.82 23.60
CA LYS A 242 16.05 -30.49 24.15
C LYS A 242 15.45 -29.41 23.26
N GLU A 243 14.82 -28.42 23.89
CA GLU A 243 14.28 -27.25 23.20
C GLU A 243 15.39 -26.44 22.51
N VAL A 244 15.18 -26.17 21.22
CA VAL A 244 15.95 -25.23 20.43
C VAL A 244 15.11 -23.97 20.28
N MET A 245 15.60 -22.86 20.83
CA MET A 245 14.89 -21.58 20.84
C MET A 245 15.05 -20.83 19.51
N TYR A 246 14.07 -19.98 19.18
CA TYR A 246 14.24 -18.95 18.15
C TYR A 246 15.26 -17.89 18.59
N ASP A 247 16.11 -17.47 17.65
CA ASP A 247 17.11 -16.41 17.82
C ASP A 247 16.85 -15.19 16.92
N LEU A 248 15.60 -15.02 16.50
CA LEU A 248 15.22 -14.03 15.49
C LEU A 248 15.10 -12.60 16.03
N GLU A 249 14.64 -12.41 17.27
CA GLU A 249 14.39 -11.09 17.83
C GLU A 249 15.64 -10.21 17.83
N GLU A 250 16.73 -10.70 18.41
CA GLU A 250 17.99 -9.96 18.47
C GLU A 250 18.55 -9.71 17.08
N LYS A 251 18.57 -10.75 16.22
CA LYS A 251 19.13 -10.65 14.86
C LYS A 251 18.35 -9.66 13.99
N VAL A 252 17.02 -9.71 14.02
CA VAL A 252 16.17 -8.80 13.23
C VAL A 252 16.34 -7.38 13.74
N ASN A 253 16.22 -7.17 15.06
CA ASN A 253 16.33 -5.83 15.64
C ASN A 253 17.72 -5.22 15.35
N PHE A 254 18.80 -5.99 15.54
CA PHE A 254 20.16 -5.53 15.25
C PHE A 254 20.39 -5.23 13.75
N SER A 255 19.78 -6.04 12.87
CA SER A 255 19.86 -5.82 11.42
C SER A 255 19.16 -4.53 11.00
N VAL A 256 18.02 -4.18 11.61
CA VAL A 256 17.35 -2.90 11.35
C VAL A 256 18.19 -1.74 11.88
N PHE A 257 18.58 -1.80 13.14
CA PHE A 257 19.44 -0.81 13.78
C PHE A 257 20.39 -1.53 14.76
N PRO A 258 21.71 -1.30 14.68
CA PRO A 258 22.38 -0.23 13.95
C PRO A 258 22.83 -0.58 12.52
N SER A 259 22.51 -1.77 12.00
CA SER A 259 23.20 -2.26 10.80
C SER A 259 22.78 -1.57 9.49
N LEU A 260 21.47 -1.31 9.29
CA LEU A 260 20.95 -0.83 8.01
C LEU A 260 20.31 0.56 8.05
N GLN A 261 19.67 0.93 9.16
CA GLN A 261 19.00 2.22 9.32
C GLN A 261 19.59 3.02 10.48
N GLY A 262 19.36 4.34 10.48
CA GLY A 262 19.64 5.25 11.60
C GLY A 262 18.37 5.58 12.41
N GLY A 263 18.10 6.88 12.60
CA GLY A 263 16.91 7.37 13.31
C GLY A 263 15.57 6.90 12.70
N PRO A 264 14.61 6.43 13.53
CA PRO A 264 13.32 5.98 13.02
C PRO A 264 12.40 7.14 12.63
N HIS A 265 11.56 6.93 11.62
CA HIS A 265 10.54 7.90 11.20
C HIS A 265 9.30 7.84 12.09
N ASN A 266 9.37 8.50 13.26
CA ASN A 266 8.31 8.45 14.28
C ASN A 266 6.93 8.90 13.78
N HIS A 267 6.87 9.91 12.91
CA HIS A 267 5.64 10.38 12.29
C HIS A 267 4.96 9.29 11.42
N ALA A 268 5.75 8.53 10.65
CA ALA A 268 5.24 7.39 9.89
C ALA A 268 4.80 6.24 10.82
N ILE A 269 5.55 5.96 11.90
CA ILE A 269 5.16 4.96 12.91
C ILE A 269 3.80 5.30 13.53
N ALA A 270 3.55 6.58 13.84
CA ALA A 270 2.26 7.02 14.36
C ALA A 270 1.12 6.85 13.34
N GLY A 271 1.33 7.21 12.07
CA GLY A 271 0.37 6.96 11.00
C GLY A 271 0.05 5.47 10.82
N VAL A 272 1.06 4.60 10.96
CA VAL A 272 0.88 3.14 10.97
C VAL A 272 0.07 2.68 12.19
N ALA A 273 0.33 3.22 13.38
CA ALA A 273 -0.43 2.86 14.58
C ALA A 273 -1.92 3.22 14.45
N VAL A 274 -2.23 4.37 13.85
CA VAL A 274 -3.61 4.76 13.50
C VAL A 274 -4.25 3.74 12.55
N ALA A 275 -3.57 3.38 11.47
CA ALA A 275 -4.08 2.41 10.50
C ALA A 275 -4.25 1.01 11.10
N LEU A 276 -3.33 0.55 11.95
CA LEU A 276 -3.45 -0.72 12.67
C LEU A 276 -4.66 -0.71 13.60
N LYS A 277 -4.93 0.40 14.31
CA LYS A 277 -6.14 0.54 15.12
C LYS A 277 -7.39 0.43 14.26
N GLN A 278 -7.45 1.12 13.12
CA GLN A 278 -8.56 1.00 12.16
C GLN A 278 -8.75 -0.43 11.68
N ALA A 279 -7.67 -1.16 11.40
CA ALA A 279 -7.70 -2.55 10.94
C ALA A 279 -8.31 -3.54 11.96
N THR A 280 -8.41 -3.16 13.24
CA THR A 280 -9.08 -3.98 14.27
C THR A 280 -10.61 -3.86 14.28
N THR A 281 -11.17 -2.88 13.56
CA THR A 281 -12.60 -2.54 13.63
C THR A 281 -13.48 -3.45 12.78
N PRO A 282 -14.78 -3.61 13.11
CA PRO A 282 -15.76 -4.28 12.25
C PRO A 282 -15.87 -3.65 10.86
N MET A 283 -15.87 -2.31 10.77
CA MET A 283 -15.91 -1.57 9.51
C MET A 283 -14.77 -1.97 8.57
N PHE A 284 -13.56 -2.20 9.10
CA PHE A 284 -12.45 -2.66 8.28
C PHE A 284 -12.66 -4.08 7.74
N ARG A 285 -13.28 -4.97 8.52
CA ARG A 285 -13.64 -6.32 8.05
C ARG A 285 -14.68 -6.26 6.93
N GLU A 286 -15.69 -5.39 7.05
CA GLU A 286 -16.68 -5.16 6.00
C GLU A 286 -16.05 -4.60 4.73
N TYR A 287 -15.15 -3.63 4.86
CA TYR A 287 -14.34 -3.10 3.75
C TYR A 287 -13.57 -4.21 3.04
N ILE A 288 -12.84 -5.05 3.78
CA ILE A 288 -12.07 -6.16 3.20
C ILE A 288 -12.98 -7.21 2.55
N ALA A 289 -14.13 -7.53 3.15
CA ALA A 289 -15.11 -8.41 2.53
C ALA A 289 -15.60 -7.84 1.18
N GLN A 290 -15.86 -6.53 1.12
CA GLN A 290 -16.23 -5.85 -0.12
C GLN A 290 -15.10 -5.87 -1.15
N VAL A 291 -13.83 -5.73 -0.74
CA VAL A 291 -12.66 -5.80 -1.64
C VAL A 291 -12.65 -7.14 -2.39
N LEU A 292 -12.91 -8.26 -1.70
CA LEU A 292 -12.97 -9.59 -2.31
C LEU A 292 -14.18 -9.74 -3.24
N LYS A 293 -15.37 -9.30 -2.81
CA LYS A 293 -16.59 -9.33 -3.64
C LYS A 293 -16.40 -8.54 -4.94
N ASN A 294 -15.83 -7.34 -4.83
CA ASN A 294 -15.54 -6.48 -5.98
C ASN A 294 -14.50 -7.10 -6.92
N SER A 295 -13.44 -7.73 -6.39
CA SER A 295 -12.44 -8.42 -7.21
C SER A 295 -13.06 -9.59 -7.99
N LYS A 296 -13.96 -10.35 -7.33
CA LYS A 296 -14.71 -11.42 -7.96
C LYS A 296 -15.68 -10.91 -9.03
N ALA A 297 -16.45 -9.85 -8.74
CA ALA A 297 -17.34 -9.22 -9.72
C ALA A 297 -16.58 -8.70 -10.94
N MET A 298 -15.41 -8.10 -10.74
CA MET A 298 -14.51 -7.67 -11.82
C MET A 298 -14.03 -8.87 -12.66
N ALA A 299 -13.62 -9.97 -12.03
CA ALA A 299 -13.21 -11.18 -12.73
C ALA A 299 -14.35 -11.78 -13.56
N GLU A 300 -15.55 -11.90 -12.99
CA GLU A 300 -16.74 -12.43 -13.67
C GLU A 300 -17.15 -11.56 -14.87
N ALA A 301 -17.12 -10.23 -14.72
CA ALA A 301 -17.43 -9.30 -15.81
C ALA A 301 -16.39 -9.39 -16.95
N LEU A 302 -15.11 -9.55 -16.63
CA LEU A 302 -14.04 -9.76 -17.63
C LEU A 302 -14.24 -11.08 -18.38
N LEU A 303 -14.50 -12.17 -17.67
CA LEU A 303 -14.77 -13.48 -18.28
C LEU A 303 -15.99 -13.44 -19.21
N LYS A 304 -17.08 -12.77 -18.78
CA LYS A 304 -18.30 -12.59 -19.59
C LYS A 304 -18.03 -11.83 -20.90
N LYS A 305 -17.02 -10.96 -20.93
CA LYS A 305 -16.57 -10.23 -22.13
C LYS A 305 -15.54 -10.99 -22.97
N GLY A 306 -15.20 -12.23 -22.59
CA GLY A 306 -14.26 -13.08 -23.33
C GLY A 306 -12.79 -12.78 -23.05
N TYR A 307 -12.47 -12.10 -21.95
CA TYR A 307 -11.07 -11.97 -21.51
C TYR A 307 -10.60 -13.26 -20.84
N THR A 308 -9.32 -13.57 -21.01
CA THR A 308 -8.68 -14.70 -20.31
C THR A 308 -8.03 -14.20 -19.03
N LEU A 309 -8.24 -14.93 -17.93
CA LEU A 309 -7.63 -14.61 -16.65
C LEU A 309 -6.57 -15.66 -16.31
N VAL A 310 -5.38 -15.24 -15.90
CA VAL A 310 -4.35 -16.16 -15.40
C VAL A 310 -4.91 -16.88 -14.18
N SER A 311 -4.76 -18.21 -14.14
CA SER A 311 -5.39 -19.11 -13.15
C SER A 311 -6.93 -19.14 -13.16
N GLY A 312 -7.59 -18.58 -14.17
CA GLY A 312 -9.03 -18.65 -14.39
C GLY A 312 -9.90 -17.74 -13.51
N GLY A 313 -9.33 -16.95 -12.61
CA GLY A 313 -10.09 -16.11 -11.68
C GLY A 313 -9.23 -15.55 -10.56
N THR A 314 -9.85 -15.29 -9.40
CA THR A 314 -9.17 -14.75 -8.21
C THR A 314 -9.77 -15.27 -6.91
N ASP A 315 -8.92 -15.42 -5.89
CA ASP A 315 -9.26 -15.68 -4.49
C ASP A 315 -8.83 -14.52 -3.57
N ASN A 316 -8.38 -13.40 -4.14
CA ASN A 316 -7.86 -12.26 -3.39
C ASN A 316 -8.33 -10.92 -3.97
N HIS A 317 -7.56 -9.85 -3.76
CA HIS A 317 -7.93 -8.47 -4.11
C HIS A 317 -7.54 -8.06 -5.54
N LEU A 318 -6.90 -8.94 -6.32
CA LEU A 318 -6.43 -8.62 -7.67
C LEU A 318 -6.83 -9.66 -8.70
N VAL A 319 -6.81 -9.25 -9.96
CA VAL A 319 -7.05 -10.09 -11.13
C VAL A 319 -5.90 -9.89 -12.12
N LEU A 320 -5.49 -10.96 -12.79
CA LEU A 320 -4.44 -10.96 -13.80
C LEU A 320 -5.08 -11.28 -15.16
N VAL A 321 -5.16 -10.28 -16.02
CA VAL A 321 -5.77 -10.40 -17.36
C VAL A 321 -4.67 -10.75 -18.36
N ASP A 322 -4.84 -11.84 -19.11
CA ASP A 322 -4.03 -12.17 -20.27
C ASP A 322 -4.70 -11.58 -21.53
N LEU A 323 -4.00 -10.65 -22.18
CA LEU A 323 -4.49 -9.94 -23.36
C LEU A 323 -4.02 -10.56 -24.68
N ARG A 324 -3.15 -11.58 -24.62
CA ARG A 324 -2.60 -12.26 -25.81
C ARG A 324 -3.68 -12.91 -26.66
N PRO A 325 -4.73 -13.57 -26.10
CA PRO A 325 -5.82 -14.13 -26.89
C PRO A 325 -6.60 -13.08 -27.68
N GLN A 326 -6.65 -11.83 -27.20
CA GLN A 326 -7.26 -10.70 -27.88
C GLN A 326 -6.31 -10.06 -28.91
N GLY A 327 -5.09 -10.58 -29.06
CA GLY A 327 -4.07 -10.02 -29.94
C GLY A 327 -3.51 -8.68 -29.43
N MET A 328 -3.56 -8.42 -28.12
CA MET A 328 -3.09 -7.18 -27.47
C MET A 328 -1.92 -7.47 -26.51
N ASP A 329 -1.14 -6.44 -26.17
CA ASP A 329 -0.07 -6.50 -25.17
C ASP A 329 -0.31 -5.45 -24.07
N GLY A 330 0.26 -5.70 -22.90
CA GLY A 330 0.07 -4.88 -21.72
C GLY A 330 0.60 -3.45 -21.88
N ALA A 331 1.68 -3.23 -22.65
CA ALA A 331 2.27 -1.90 -22.82
C ALA A 331 1.38 -0.95 -23.63
N ARG A 332 0.74 -1.45 -24.70
CA ARG A 332 -0.24 -0.68 -25.47
C ARG A 332 -1.51 -0.43 -24.68
N ALA A 333 -2.04 -1.47 -24.05
CA ALA A 333 -3.28 -1.37 -23.27
C ALA A 333 -3.14 -0.41 -22.08
N GLU A 334 -2.05 -0.52 -21.31
CA GLU A 334 -1.74 0.38 -20.18
C GLU A 334 -1.74 1.85 -20.63
N ARG A 335 -1.11 2.16 -21.77
CA ARG A 335 -1.05 3.55 -22.26
C ARG A 335 -2.41 4.11 -22.65
N VAL A 336 -3.27 3.32 -23.29
CA VAL A 336 -4.61 3.78 -23.64
C VAL A 336 -5.44 3.99 -22.38
N LEU A 337 -5.40 3.05 -21.43
CA LEU A 337 -6.11 3.18 -20.16
C LEU A 337 -5.66 4.43 -19.38
N GLU A 338 -4.35 4.73 -19.35
CA GLU A 338 -3.80 5.94 -18.73
C GLU A 338 -4.42 7.22 -19.32
N LEU A 339 -4.55 7.31 -20.65
CA LEU A 339 -5.18 8.45 -21.32
C LEU A 339 -6.68 8.58 -21.01
N LEU A 340 -7.32 7.50 -20.58
CA LEU A 340 -8.72 7.44 -20.17
C LEU A 340 -8.92 7.72 -18.68
N SER A 341 -7.87 8.09 -17.93
CA SER A 341 -7.89 8.23 -16.48
C SER A 341 -8.18 6.89 -15.75
N ILE A 342 -7.77 5.76 -16.34
CA ILE A 342 -7.81 4.42 -15.73
C ILE A 342 -6.37 3.95 -15.52
N THR A 343 -5.94 3.82 -14.28
CA THR A 343 -4.56 3.41 -13.98
C THR A 343 -4.49 1.91 -13.68
N ALA A 344 -3.69 1.20 -14.46
CA ALA A 344 -3.39 -0.21 -14.31
C ALA A 344 -1.90 -0.43 -14.57
N ASN A 345 -1.39 -1.63 -14.31
CA ASN A 345 0.01 -1.95 -14.64
C ASN A 345 0.06 -3.14 -15.57
N LYS A 346 0.90 -3.04 -16.60
CA LYS A 346 1.31 -4.20 -17.41
C LYS A 346 2.00 -5.26 -16.55
N ASN A 347 1.73 -6.52 -16.83
CA ASN A 347 2.17 -7.65 -16.02
C ASN A 347 2.52 -8.84 -16.91
N THR A 348 3.67 -9.47 -16.65
CA THR A 348 4.10 -10.68 -17.36
C THR A 348 3.10 -11.80 -17.11
N CYS A 349 2.69 -12.49 -18.17
CA CYS A 349 1.86 -13.68 -18.11
C CYS A 349 2.74 -14.94 -18.16
N PRO A 350 2.33 -16.05 -17.51
CA PRO A 350 2.95 -17.35 -17.76
C PRO A 350 3.01 -17.64 -19.27
N GLY A 351 4.17 -18.10 -19.75
CA GLY A 351 4.45 -18.34 -21.17
C GLY A 351 4.94 -17.13 -21.97
N ASP A 352 5.05 -15.93 -21.38
CA ASP A 352 5.68 -14.80 -22.07
C ASP A 352 7.16 -15.07 -22.36
N LYS A 353 7.57 -14.83 -23.61
CA LYS A 353 8.97 -15.00 -24.05
C LYS A 353 9.89 -13.88 -23.54
N SER A 354 9.33 -12.72 -23.19
CA SER A 354 10.09 -11.54 -22.75
C SER A 354 9.35 -10.78 -21.66
N ALA A 355 10.06 -10.40 -20.60
CA ALA A 355 9.55 -9.54 -19.56
C ALA A 355 9.39 -8.06 -19.99
N LEU A 356 10.01 -7.65 -21.11
CA LEU A 356 9.98 -6.27 -21.58
C LEU A 356 8.69 -5.92 -22.34
N THR A 357 7.98 -6.93 -22.86
CA THR A 357 6.71 -6.75 -23.57
C THR A 357 5.68 -7.71 -23.01
N PRO A 358 5.23 -7.47 -21.77
CA PRO A 358 4.32 -8.36 -21.07
C PRO A 358 2.97 -8.46 -21.79
N GLY A 359 2.41 -9.67 -21.85
CA GLY A 359 1.14 -9.96 -22.50
C GLY A 359 -0.11 -9.62 -21.68
N GLY A 360 0.04 -9.18 -20.43
CA GLY A 360 -1.10 -9.00 -19.51
C GLY A 360 -1.15 -7.69 -18.77
N LEU A 361 -2.23 -7.54 -18.00
CA LEU A 361 -2.49 -6.44 -17.06
C LEU A 361 -2.82 -6.98 -15.67
N ARG A 362 -2.37 -6.27 -14.64
CA ARG A 362 -2.73 -6.50 -13.24
C ARG A 362 -3.70 -5.41 -12.78
N LEU A 363 -4.88 -5.84 -12.35
CA LEU A 363 -5.96 -4.98 -11.86
C LEU A 363 -6.28 -5.33 -10.41
N GLY A 364 -6.58 -4.34 -9.57
CA GLY A 364 -6.93 -4.56 -8.17
C GLY A 364 -8.09 -3.70 -7.69
N SER A 365 -8.85 -4.24 -6.74
CA SER A 365 -10.03 -3.58 -6.16
C SER A 365 -9.83 -2.68 -4.93
N PRO A 366 -8.71 -2.69 -4.15
CA PRO A 366 -8.65 -1.97 -2.86
C PRO A 366 -8.92 -0.48 -2.91
N ALA A 367 -8.34 0.25 -3.88
CA ALA A 367 -8.42 1.70 -3.97
C ALA A 367 -9.86 2.18 -4.24
N LEU A 368 -10.50 1.66 -5.29
CA LEU A 368 -11.89 2.01 -5.59
C LEU A 368 -12.87 1.52 -4.51
N THR A 369 -12.61 0.36 -3.89
CA THR A 369 -13.45 -0.10 -2.77
C THR A 369 -13.36 0.86 -1.57
N SER A 370 -12.21 1.50 -1.33
CA SER A 370 -12.08 2.53 -0.29
C SER A 370 -12.90 3.79 -0.60
N ARG A 371 -13.24 4.00 -1.88
CA ARG A 371 -14.18 5.02 -2.37
C ARG A 371 -15.64 4.54 -2.39
N GLN A 372 -15.94 3.45 -1.69
CA GLN A 372 -17.27 2.84 -1.53
C GLN A 372 -17.84 2.14 -2.78
N PHE A 373 -17.02 1.87 -3.80
CA PHE A 373 -17.46 1.09 -4.96
C PHE A 373 -17.99 -0.28 -4.54
N LYS A 374 -19.04 -0.74 -5.23
CA LYS A 374 -19.70 -2.04 -5.10
C LYS A 374 -19.59 -2.85 -6.38
N GLU A 375 -20.16 -4.05 -6.36
CA GLU A 375 -20.06 -5.04 -7.44
C GLU A 375 -20.59 -4.50 -8.78
N ALA A 376 -21.68 -3.72 -8.77
CA ALA A 376 -22.25 -3.11 -9.97
C ALA A 376 -21.30 -2.03 -10.55
N ASP A 377 -20.64 -1.25 -9.69
CA ASP A 377 -19.68 -0.23 -10.12
C ASP A 377 -18.47 -0.89 -10.79
N PHE A 378 -18.00 -2.03 -10.27
CA PHE A 378 -16.91 -2.79 -10.89
C PHE A 378 -17.29 -3.40 -12.25
N GLN A 379 -18.57 -3.72 -12.50
CA GLN A 379 -19.02 -4.09 -13.85
C GLN A 379 -18.88 -2.90 -14.81
N GLN A 380 -19.30 -1.70 -14.38
CA GLN A 380 -19.14 -0.47 -15.17
C GLN A 380 -17.66 -0.11 -15.40
N VAL A 381 -16.79 -0.33 -14.42
CA VAL A 381 -15.33 -0.20 -14.57
C VAL A 381 -14.82 -1.13 -15.67
N VAL A 382 -15.28 -2.38 -15.70
CA VAL A 382 -14.92 -3.36 -16.74
C VAL A 382 -15.48 -2.97 -18.10
N ASP A 383 -16.64 -2.32 -18.18
CA ASP A 383 -17.17 -1.76 -19.44
C ASP A 383 -16.30 -0.64 -20.00
N PHE A 384 -15.76 0.24 -19.14
CA PHE A 384 -14.81 1.27 -19.58
C PHE A 384 -13.46 0.67 -19.99
N PHE A 385 -12.96 -0.30 -19.22
CA PHE A 385 -11.76 -1.06 -19.55
C PHE A 385 -11.88 -1.69 -20.94
N ASP A 386 -12.97 -2.40 -21.21
CA ASP A 386 -13.23 -3.07 -22.49
C ASP A 386 -13.29 -2.09 -23.67
N GLN A 387 -13.94 -0.93 -23.49
CA GLN A 387 -13.92 0.14 -24.49
C GLN A 387 -12.50 0.63 -24.77
N GLY A 388 -11.66 0.80 -23.74
CA GLY A 388 -10.26 1.16 -23.89
C GLY A 388 -9.44 0.10 -24.64
N ILE A 389 -9.67 -1.19 -24.36
CA ILE A 389 -9.00 -2.28 -25.11
C ILE A 389 -9.45 -2.29 -26.58
N LYS A 390 -10.73 -2.03 -26.87
CA LYS A 390 -11.23 -1.92 -28.25
C LYS A 390 -10.60 -0.76 -29.02
N ILE A 391 -10.43 0.41 -28.39
CA ILE A 391 -9.66 1.51 -28.97
C ILE A 391 -8.21 1.07 -29.23
N SER A 392 -7.58 0.42 -28.24
CA SER A 392 -6.22 -0.09 -28.38
C SER A 392 -6.07 -1.03 -29.58
N LEU A 393 -7.04 -1.93 -29.79
CA LEU A 393 -7.04 -2.89 -30.90
C LEU A 393 -7.19 -2.20 -32.26
N ASP A 394 -8.04 -1.20 -32.36
CA ASP A 394 -8.20 -0.40 -33.59
C ASP A 394 -6.89 0.31 -33.96
N VAL A 395 -6.26 1.01 -33.01
CA VAL A 395 -4.99 1.71 -33.23
C VAL A 395 -3.86 0.73 -33.54
N LYS A 396 -3.85 -0.46 -32.92
CA LYS A 396 -2.86 -1.49 -33.20
C LYS A 396 -2.94 -2.02 -34.64
N LYS A 397 -4.13 -2.04 -35.27
CA LYS A 397 -4.25 -2.41 -36.69
C LYS A 397 -3.66 -1.35 -37.62
N LYS A 398 -3.66 -0.08 -37.19
CA LYS A 398 -3.18 1.08 -37.94
C LYS A 398 -1.68 1.34 -37.74
N THR A 399 -1.03 0.70 -36.78
CA THR A 399 0.36 0.96 -36.37
C THR A 399 1.18 -0.32 -36.22
N LYS A 400 2.52 -0.22 -36.23
CA LYS A 400 3.42 -1.37 -36.06
C LYS A 400 4.26 -1.27 -34.80
N LYS A 401 5.11 -0.25 -34.67
CA LYS A 401 5.99 -0.08 -33.50
C LYS A 401 5.22 0.52 -32.33
N LEU A 402 5.74 0.34 -31.12
CA LEU A 402 5.15 0.92 -29.91
C LEU A 402 5.28 2.46 -29.89
N SER A 403 6.36 3.01 -30.45
CA SER A 403 6.54 4.47 -30.64
C SER A 403 5.40 5.04 -31.47
N ASP A 404 5.17 4.44 -32.64
CA ASP A 404 4.16 4.89 -33.61
C ASP A 404 2.76 4.76 -33.01
N PHE A 405 2.50 3.67 -32.28
CA PHE A 405 1.27 3.49 -31.52
C PHE A 405 1.03 4.64 -30.53
N LYS A 406 2.05 5.04 -29.77
CA LYS A 406 1.92 6.13 -28.78
C LYS A 406 1.68 7.49 -29.44
N SER A 407 2.39 7.80 -30.53
CA SER A 407 2.18 9.03 -31.28
C SER A 407 0.79 9.07 -31.92
N PHE A 408 0.35 7.97 -32.52
CA PHE A 408 -0.95 7.88 -33.18
C PHE A 408 -2.12 8.14 -32.24
N LEU A 409 -2.03 7.70 -30.97
CA LEU A 409 -3.06 7.99 -29.96
C LEU A 409 -3.29 9.49 -29.71
N LEU A 410 -2.29 10.32 -30.01
CA LEU A 410 -2.32 11.77 -29.77
C LEU A 410 -2.55 12.57 -31.06
N GLU A 411 -2.02 12.08 -32.18
CA GLU A 411 -2.02 12.81 -33.47
C GLU A 411 -3.25 12.52 -34.33
N ASP A 412 -3.81 11.30 -34.27
CA ASP A 412 -5.00 10.93 -35.05
C ASP A 412 -6.26 11.55 -34.43
N SER A 413 -6.93 12.43 -35.18
CA SER A 413 -8.05 13.23 -34.68
C SER A 413 -9.26 12.38 -34.27
N GLU A 414 -9.55 11.31 -35.01
CA GLU A 414 -10.65 10.39 -34.68
C GLU A 414 -10.37 9.63 -33.37
N THR A 415 -9.16 9.08 -33.24
CA THR A 415 -8.72 8.34 -32.04
C THR A 415 -8.67 9.26 -30.83
N ALA A 416 -8.08 10.44 -30.95
CA ALA A 416 -7.99 11.42 -29.87
C ALA A 416 -9.38 11.86 -29.40
N SER A 417 -10.32 12.07 -30.32
CA SER A 417 -11.73 12.39 -30.00
C SER A 417 -12.42 11.27 -29.24
N ARG A 418 -12.27 10.01 -29.68
CA ARG A 418 -12.82 8.82 -28.99
C ARG A 418 -12.25 8.65 -27.58
N ILE A 419 -10.95 8.88 -27.41
CA ILE A 419 -10.28 8.84 -26.11
C ILE A 419 -10.79 9.97 -25.21
N ALA A 420 -10.90 11.19 -25.72
CA ALA A 420 -11.42 12.33 -24.97
C ALA A 420 -12.87 12.11 -24.52
N ASP A 421 -13.72 11.54 -25.38
CA ASP A 421 -15.09 11.19 -25.01
C ASP A 421 -15.16 10.16 -23.89
N LEU A 422 -14.44 9.04 -24.06
CA LEU A 422 -14.44 7.97 -23.08
C LEU A 422 -13.83 8.42 -21.75
N ARG A 423 -12.75 9.22 -21.80
CA ARG A 423 -12.14 9.86 -20.62
C ARG A 423 -13.15 10.72 -19.88
N ARG A 424 -13.91 11.58 -20.56
CA ARG A 424 -14.95 12.41 -19.92
C ARG A 424 -15.99 11.55 -19.20
N ARG A 425 -16.43 10.45 -19.80
CA ARG A 425 -17.39 9.52 -19.17
C ARG A 425 -16.80 8.79 -17.96
N VAL A 426 -15.54 8.37 -18.04
CA VAL A 426 -14.81 7.76 -16.92
C VAL A 426 -14.70 8.75 -15.76
N GLU A 427 -14.28 9.99 -16.04
CA GLU A 427 -14.12 11.01 -15.00
C GLU A 427 -15.46 11.43 -14.39
N ALA A 428 -16.50 11.58 -15.21
CA ALA A 428 -17.86 11.86 -14.74
C ALA A 428 -18.41 10.72 -13.86
N PHE A 429 -18.04 9.47 -14.14
CA PHE A 429 -18.41 8.32 -13.31
C PHE A 429 -17.61 8.27 -12.01
N ALA A 430 -16.31 8.56 -12.03
CA ALA A 430 -15.45 8.44 -10.85
C ALA A 430 -15.62 9.58 -9.83
N ARG A 431 -15.83 10.82 -10.29
CA ARG A 431 -15.87 12.01 -9.42
C ARG A 431 -16.92 11.98 -8.30
N PRO A 432 -18.14 11.49 -8.49
CA PRO A 432 -19.17 11.48 -7.45
C PRO A 432 -18.84 10.60 -6.23
N PHE A 433 -17.92 9.63 -6.37
CA PHE A 433 -17.56 8.73 -5.28
C PHE A 433 -16.67 9.44 -4.25
N PRO A 434 -16.89 9.20 -2.94
CA PRO A 434 -16.11 9.84 -1.88
C PRO A 434 -14.62 9.51 -1.99
N MET A 435 -13.77 10.43 -1.54
CA MET A 435 -12.32 10.28 -1.52
C MET A 435 -11.79 10.35 -0.08
N PRO A 436 -11.17 9.29 0.45
CA PRO A 436 -10.46 9.37 1.72
C PRO A 436 -9.30 10.37 1.68
N GLY A 437 -9.02 11.03 2.81
CA GLY A 437 -7.91 11.98 2.96
C GLY A 437 -8.40 13.40 3.24
N PHE A 438 -7.55 14.39 2.95
CA PHE A 438 -7.92 15.80 3.01
C PHE A 438 -8.81 16.19 1.83
N THR A 439 -9.44 17.36 1.88
CA THR A 439 -10.40 17.81 0.85
C THR A 439 -9.70 18.47 -0.35
N ASP A 440 -8.58 19.13 -0.11
CA ASP A 440 -7.92 20.07 -1.02
C ASP A 440 -6.51 19.63 -1.44
N HIS A 441 -5.95 18.58 -0.82
CA HIS A 441 -4.63 18.00 -1.14
C HIS A 441 -4.57 16.48 -0.93
#